data_AF-A0A3N1TR33-F1
#
_entry.id   AF-A0A3N1TR33-F1
#
_cell.length_a   1.000
_cell.length_b   1.000
_cell.length_c   1.000
_cell.angle_alpha   90.00
_cell.angle_beta   90.00
_cell.angle_gamma   90.00
#
_symmetry.space_group_name_H-M   'P 1'
#
loop_
_entity.id
_entity.type
_entity.pdbx_description
1 polymer ?
#
loop_
_entity_poly.entity_id
_entity_poly.type
_entity_poly.pdbx_seq_one_letter_code
_entity_poly.pdbx_strand_id
1 'polypeptide(L)'
;MVDRFWRKNGYRIKAVNRDPDLPAIYAQTSDGFGVTLSVGGGGQVFFEVDSPCVEESEVVESTTPPNGPSYEGVYPLPRPNVHSAFWSAGAP
;
A
#
# COMPACT_ATOMS: atom_id res chain seq x y z
N MET A 1 24.45 8.83 5.14
CA MET A 1 24.36 9.19 3.71
C MET A 1 22.92 9.54 3.32
N VAL A 2 21.95 8.66 3.61
CA VAL A 2 20.52 8.86 3.28
C VAL A 2 19.90 10.10 3.94
N ASP A 3 20.01 10.25 5.27
CA ASP A 3 19.48 11.43 6.00
C ASP A 3 19.95 12.75 5.37
N ARG A 4 21.26 12.87 5.10
CA ARG A 4 21.86 14.06 4.47
C ARG A 4 21.31 14.30 3.06
N PHE A 5 21.19 13.25 2.25
CA PHE A 5 20.67 13.35 0.89
C PHE A 5 19.20 13.78 0.90
N TRP A 6 18.37 13.17 1.73
CA TRP A 6 16.95 13.51 1.84
C TRP A 6 16.74 14.94 2.34
N ARG A 7 17.45 15.37 3.39
CA ARG A 7 17.39 16.77 3.85
C ARG A 7 17.80 17.76 2.77
N LYS A 8 18.86 17.45 1.99
CA LYS A 8 19.30 18.30 0.89
C LYS A 8 18.24 18.42 -0.22
N ASN A 9 17.41 17.39 -0.42
CA ASN A 9 16.34 17.37 -1.40
C ASN A 9 14.98 17.81 -0.84
N GLY A 10 14.94 18.47 0.32
CA GLY A 10 13.70 19.05 0.87
C GLY A 10 12.82 18.09 1.65
N TYR A 11 13.30 16.88 1.95
CA TYR A 11 12.55 15.94 2.77
C TYR A 11 12.66 16.33 4.24
N ARG A 12 11.53 16.27 4.96
CA ARG A 12 11.48 16.38 6.41
C ARG A 12 11.64 15.01 7.03
N ILE A 13 12.76 14.76 7.71
CA ILE A 13 12.95 13.55 8.50
C ILE A 13 12.02 13.57 9.72
N LYS A 14 11.17 12.56 9.84
CA LYS A 14 10.22 12.37 10.94
C LYS A 14 10.84 11.59 12.09
N ALA A 15 11.52 10.49 11.79
CA ALA A 15 12.17 9.63 12.78
C ALA A 15 13.31 8.82 12.16
N VAL A 16 14.19 8.30 13.01
CA VAL A 16 15.26 7.36 12.64
C VAL A 16 15.27 6.23 13.66
N ASN A 17 15.06 5.00 13.22
CA ASN A 17 15.36 3.81 13.99
C ASN A 17 16.84 3.44 13.81
N ARG A 18 17.58 3.43 14.91
CA ARG A 18 19.03 3.14 14.93
C ARG A 18 19.35 1.71 15.39
N ASP A 19 18.35 0.85 15.45
CA ASP A 19 18.56 -0.57 15.69
C ASP A 19 19.59 -1.13 14.67
N PRO A 20 20.63 -1.84 15.13
CA PRO A 20 21.68 -2.33 14.24
C PRO A 20 21.20 -3.48 13.33
N ASP A 21 20.15 -4.19 13.72
CA ASP A 21 19.60 -5.33 12.98
C ASP A 21 18.42 -4.89 12.09
N LEU A 22 17.64 -3.91 12.55
CA LEU A 22 16.44 -3.40 11.87
C LEU A 22 16.46 -1.86 11.67
N PRO A 23 17.51 -1.29 11.06
CA PRO A 23 17.61 0.15 10.88
C PRO A 23 16.52 0.68 9.94
N ALA A 24 16.00 1.87 10.24
CA ALA A 24 15.02 2.54 9.39
C ALA A 24 15.11 4.06 9.47
N ILE A 25 14.72 4.74 8.40
CA ILE A 25 14.54 6.19 8.35
C ILE A 25 13.18 6.52 7.76
N TYR A 26 12.47 7.42 8.43
CA TYR A 26 11.12 7.84 8.09
C TYR A 26 11.15 9.32 7.76
N ALA A 27 10.63 9.69 6.60
CA ALA A 27 10.64 11.05 6.10
C ALA A 27 9.30 11.42 5.45
N GLN A 28 9.18 12.71 5.12
CA GLN A 28 8.08 13.24 4.34
C GLN A 28 8.62 14.18 3.28
N THR A 29 8.09 14.06 2.06
CA THR A 29 8.40 14.94 0.94
C THR A 29 7.70 16.29 1.10
N SER A 30 8.06 17.28 0.27
CA SER A 30 7.43 18.61 0.31
C SER A 30 5.95 18.61 -0.08
N ASP A 31 5.53 17.65 -0.91
CA ASP A 31 4.15 17.41 -1.36
C ASP A 31 3.38 16.45 -0.42
N GLY A 32 3.97 16.06 0.71
CA GLY A 32 3.27 15.42 1.81
C GLY A 32 3.33 13.89 1.86
N PHE A 33 3.90 13.23 0.85
CA PHE A 33 4.09 11.78 0.83
C PHE A 33 4.98 11.32 1.99
N GLY A 34 4.58 10.23 2.65
CA GLY A 34 5.44 9.51 3.59
C GLY A 34 6.46 8.69 2.81
N VAL A 35 7.73 8.70 3.23
CA VAL A 35 8.77 7.88 2.61
C VAL A 35 9.54 7.15 3.70
N THR A 36 9.62 5.83 3.58
CA THR A 36 10.32 4.95 4.50
C THR A 36 11.40 4.18 3.76
N LEU A 37 12.59 4.13 4.35
CA LEU A 37 13.64 3.20 3.96
C LEU A 37 14.00 2.36 5.18
N SER A 38 13.84 1.06 5.10
CA SER A 38 14.11 0.12 6.19
C SER A 38 14.90 -1.09 5.71
N VAL A 39 15.62 -1.72 6.64
CA VAL A 39 16.26 -3.02 6.43
C VAL A 39 15.58 -4.01 7.37
N GLY A 40 15.02 -5.08 6.79
CA GLY A 40 14.37 -6.16 7.50
C GLY A 40 15.23 -7.41 7.62
N GLY A 41 14.59 -8.51 8.06
CA GLY A 41 15.25 -9.80 8.25
C GLY A 41 16.01 -10.27 7.01
N GLY A 42 17.21 -10.84 7.23
CA GLY A 42 18.09 -11.28 6.15
C GLY A 42 18.73 -10.14 5.33
N GLY A 43 18.61 -8.89 5.78
CA GLY A 43 19.17 -7.72 5.09
C GLY A 43 18.31 -7.22 3.93
N GLN A 44 17.04 -7.65 3.84
CA GLN A 44 16.12 -7.20 2.80
C GLN A 44 15.84 -5.71 2.96
N VAL A 45 16.00 -4.94 1.87
CA VAL A 45 15.77 -3.50 1.88
C VAL A 45 14.36 -3.20 1.36
N PHE A 46 13.61 -2.42 2.11
CA PHE A 46 12.30 -1.91 1.72
C PHE A 46 12.35 -0.42 1.48
N PHE A 47 11.73 0.01 0.39
CA PHE A 47 11.50 1.41 0.09
C PHE A 47 10.01 1.60 -0.16
N GLU A 48 9.36 2.29 0.77
CA GLU A 48 7.90 2.44 0.82
C GLU A 48 7.54 3.92 0.68
N VAL A 49 6.46 4.19 -0.06
CA VAL A 49 5.95 5.54 -0.30
C VAL A 49 4.44 5.53 -0.06
N ASP A 50 4.01 6.29 0.95
CA ASP A 50 2.61 6.45 1.31
C ASP A 50 2.09 7.78 0.77
N SER A 51 0.91 7.75 0.12
CA SER A 51 0.26 8.98 -0.32
C SER A 51 -0.18 9.83 0.88
N PRO A 52 -0.14 11.17 0.76
CA PRO A 52 -0.84 12.01 1.73
C PRO A 52 -2.35 11.72 1.70
N CYS A 53 -3.09 12.32 2.63
CA CYS A 53 -4.53 12.35 2.52
C CYS A 53 -4.90 12.98 1.17
N VAL A 54 -5.61 12.22 0.33
CA VAL A 54 -6.16 12.69 -0.94
C VAL A 54 -7.66 12.92 -0.77
N GLU A 55 -8.20 13.86 -1.53
CA GLU A 55 -9.64 14.01 -1.65
C GLU A 55 -10.20 12.81 -2.40
N GLU A 56 -11.41 12.38 -2.02
CA GLU A 56 -12.12 11.33 -2.75
C GLU A 56 -12.34 11.79 -4.18
N SER A 57 -11.84 11.01 -5.14
CA SER A 57 -12.08 11.27 -6.55
C SER A 57 -13.54 10.94 -6.86
N GLU A 58 -14.20 11.80 -7.64
CA GLU A 58 -15.49 11.50 -8.28
C GLU A 58 -15.28 10.42 -9.36
N VAL A 59 -14.97 9.19 -8.94
CA VAL A 59 -14.91 8.04 -9.84
C VAL A 59 -16.35 7.66 -10.14
N VAL A 60 -16.74 7.80 -11.40
CA VAL A 60 -18.04 7.33 -11.86
C VAL A 60 -18.17 5.83 -11.62
N GLU A 61 -19.35 5.41 -11.19
CA GLU A 61 -19.68 4.00 -11.08
C GLU A 61 -19.37 3.26 -12.39
N SER A 62 -18.91 2.01 -12.27
CA SER A 62 -18.64 1.18 -13.45
C SER A 62 -19.92 1.01 -14.27
N THR A 63 -19.93 1.53 -15.49
CA THR A 63 -21.03 1.26 -16.44
C THR A 63 -20.95 -0.15 -17.02
N THR A 64 -19.85 -0.86 -16.80
CA THR A 64 -19.67 -2.24 -17.26
C THR A 64 -20.39 -3.19 -16.30
N PRO A 65 -21.33 -4.01 -16.79
CA PRO A 65 -21.96 -5.04 -15.97
C PRO A 65 -20.93 -6.00 -15.38
N PRO A 66 -21.12 -6.49 -14.15
CA PRO A 66 -20.21 -7.47 -13.56
C PRO A 66 -20.22 -8.76 -14.39
N ASN A 67 -19.06 -9.40 -14.51
CA ASN A 67 -18.92 -10.74 -15.09
C ASN A 67 -19.45 -11.86 -14.15
N GLY A 68 -20.22 -11.49 -13.13
CA GLY A 68 -20.82 -12.35 -12.12
C GLY A 68 -22.09 -11.68 -11.55
N PRO A 69 -22.71 -12.25 -10.50
CA PRO A 69 -23.88 -11.64 -9.89
C PRO A 69 -23.57 -10.22 -9.38
N SER A 70 -24.46 -9.26 -9.67
CA SER A 70 -24.46 -7.98 -8.95
C SER A 70 -24.98 -8.22 -7.53
N TYR A 71 -24.25 -7.74 -6.53
CA TYR A 71 -24.69 -7.72 -5.13
C TYR A 71 -25.04 -6.31 -4.65
N GLU A 72 -25.33 -5.40 -5.59
CA GLU A 72 -25.81 -4.06 -5.27
C GLU A 72 -27.06 -4.13 -4.38
N GLY A 73 -27.05 -3.42 -3.25
CA GLY A 73 -28.15 -3.42 -2.29
C GLY A 73 -28.34 -4.70 -1.47
N VAL A 74 -27.45 -5.71 -1.59
CA VAL A 74 -27.53 -6.97 -0.85
C VAL A 74 -26.64 -6.93 0.38
N TYR A 75 -27.25 -7.01 1.57
CA TYR A 75 -26.52 -7.22 2.83
C TYR A 75 -27.30 -8.15 3.78
N PRO A 76 -26.66 -9.17 4.40
CA PRO A 76 -25.23 -9.50 4.32
C PRO A 76 -24.83 -10.07 2.96
N LEU A 77 -23.60 -9.79 2.53
CA LEU A 77 -23.03 -10.37 1.32
C LEU A 77 -23.00 -11.90 1.44
N PRO A 78 -23.38 -12.66 0.40
CA PRO A 78 -23.28 -14.11 0.44
C PRO A 78 -21.81 -14.53 0.50
N ARG A 79 -21.56 -15.70 1.09
CA ARG A 79 -20.27 -16.35 0.95
C ARG A 79 -20.00 -16.62 -0.54
N PRO A 80 -18.73 -16.59 -0.99
CA PRO A 80 -18.38 -16.95 -2.37
C PRO A 80 -19.04 -18.27 -2.77
N ASN A 81 -19.91 -18.20 -3.77
CA ASN A 81 -20.75 -19.32 -4.21
C ASN A 81 -20.65 -19.56 -5.73
N VAL A 82 -19.83 -18.77 -6.44
CA VAL A 82 -19.57 -18.95 -7.87
C VAL A 82 -18.29 -19.77 -8.03
N HIS A 83 -18.41 -20.91 -8.72
CA HIS A 83 -17.28 -21.77 -9.02
C HIS A 83 -16.38 -21.15 -10.10
N SER A 84 -15.07 -21.10 -9.84
CA SER A 84 -14.04 -20.73 -10.81
C SER A 84 -13.13 -21.92 -11.07
N ALA A 85 -12.93 -22.30 -12.33
CA ALA A 85 -12.02 -23.41 -12.65
C ALA A 85 -10.58 -23.19 -12.16
N PHE A 86 -10.16 -21.93 -11.98
CA PHE A 86 -8.86 -21.57 -11.42
C PHE A 86 -8.89 -21.47 -9.89
N TRP A 87 -9.81 -20.67 -9.34
CA TRP A 87 -9.84 -20.37 -7.89
C TRP A 87 -10.56 -21.42 -7.03
N SER A 88 -11.37 -22.27 -7.64
CA SER A 88 -12.10 -23.35 -6.97
C SER A 88 -11.54 -24.73 -7.32
N ALA A 89 -10.42 -24.80 -8.03
CA ALA A 89 -9.69 -26.04 -8.19
C ALA A 89 -9.28 -26.56 -6.81
N GLY A 90 -9.48 -27.85 -6.57
CA GLY A 90 -8.92 -28.52 -5.39
C GLY A 90 -7.39 -28.52 -5.44
N ALA A 91 -6.77 -29.10 -4.41
CA ALA A 91 -5.35 -29.45 -4.51
C ALA A 91 -5.12 -30.31 -5.77
N PRO A 92 -3.99 -30.12 -6.48
CA PRO A 92 -3.65 -30.91 -7.66
C PRO A 92 -3.66 -32.42 -7.37
#